data_AF-S4PK79-F1
#
_entry.id   AF-S4PK79-F1
#
_cell.length_a   1.000
_cell.length_b   1.000
_cell.length_c   1.000
_cell.angle_alpha   90.00
_cell.angle_beta   90.00
_cell.angle_gamma   90.00
#
_symmetry.space_group_name_H-M   'P 1'
#
loop_
_entity.id
_entity.type
_entity.pdbx_description
1 polymer ?
#
loop_
_entity_poly.entity_id
_entity_poly.type
_entity_poly.pdbx_seq_one_letter_code
_entity_poly.pdbx_strand_id
1 'polypeptide(L)' 'MHPLRIYLYKDGLARFASVKYNDELTSLNDRYMHLTNYSINRLSKNYTPNEDFSACEGHKWTLQTLFQYLKTEQNVDT' A
#
# COMPACT_ATOMS: atom_id res chain seq x y z
N MET A 1 -25.50 13.71 -22.63
CA MET A 1 -24.81 13.14 -21.45
C MET A 1 -25.48 11.84 -20.97
N HIS A 2 -25.76 10.89 -21.87
CA HIS A 2 -26.35 9.60 -21.50
C HIS A 2 -25.77 8.57 -22.47
N PRO A 3 -25.00 7.54 -22.06
CA PRO A 3 -24.95 6.89 -20.74
C PRO A 3 -23.83 7.39 -19.78
N LEU A 4 -23.89 6.95 -18.51
CA LEU A 4 -22.80 7.07 -17.54
C LEU A 4 -21.53 6.42 -18.10
N ARG A 5 -20.41 7.13 -18.05
CA ARG A 5 -19.09 6.61 -18.41
C ARG A 5 -18.17 6.72 -17.21
N ILE A 6 -17.59 5.60 -16.81
CA ILE A 6 -16.59 5.51 -15.75
C ILE A 6 -15.28 5.15 -16.41
N TYR A 7 -14.26 5.96 -16.15
CA TYR A 7 -12.90 5.69 -16.59
C TYR A 7 -12.08 5.29 -15.37
N LEU A 8 -11.43 4.14 -15.45
CA LEU A 8 -10.46 3.70 -14.45
C LEU A 8 -9.08 3.89 -15.06
N TYR A 9 -8.21 4.59 -14.33
CA TYR A 9 -6.82 4.66 -14.73
C TYR A 9 -6.18 3.27 -14.57
N LYS A 10 -5.28 2.91 -15.49
CA LYS A 10 -4.70 1.55 -15.56
C LYS A 10 -3.77 1.22 -14.38
N ASP A 11 -3.38 2.22 -13.61
CA ASP A 11 -2.48 2.06 -12.47
C ASP A 11 -3.05 2.79 -11.25
N GLY A 12 -2.46 2.52 -10.10
CA GLY A 12 -2.86 3.09 -8.83
C GLY A 12 -1.71 3.06 -7.84
N LEU A 13 -2.05 3.26 -6.56
CA LEU A 13 -1.08 3.23 -5.48
C LEU A 13 -1.55 2.26 -4.40
N ALA A 14 -0.68 1.32 -4.05
CA ALA A 14 -0.78 0.55 -2.82
C ALA A 14 -0.02 1.29 -1.71
N ARG A 15 -0.66 1.49 -0.56
CA ARG A 15 -0.07 2.16 0.60
C ARG A 15 -0.04 1.21 1.77
N PHE A 16 1.12 1.09 2.40
CA PHE A 16 1.34 0.16 3.51
C PHE A 16 1.53 0.91 4.82
N ALA A 17 1.14 0.25 5.92
CA ALA A 17 1.43 0.70 7.27
C ALA A 17 2.93 0.55 7.54
N SER A 18 3.51 1.48 8.31
CA SER A 18 4.94 1.50 8.63
C SER A 18 5.32 0.62 9.83
N VAL A 19 4.32 0.07 10.51
CA VAL A 19 4.48 -0.91 11.58
C VAL A 19 3.76 -2.19 11.18
N LYS A 20 4.39 -3.34 11.44
CA LYS A 20 3.83 -4.66 11.16
C LYS A 20 2.52 -4.84 11.90
N TYR A 21 1.50 -5.35 11.21
CA TYR A 21 0.18 -5.58 11.77
C TYR A 21 0.19 -6.57 12.94
N ASN A 22 -0.65 -6.29 13.93
CA ASN A 22 -0.82 -6.98 15.19
C ASN A 22 -2.29 -6.79 15.64
N ASP A 23 -2.98 -7.82 16.14
CA ASP A 23 -4.43 -7.76 16.42
C ASP A 23 -4.78 -7.67 17.92
N GLU A 24 -3.78 -7.63 18.78
CA GLU A 24 -3.95 -7.45 20.22
C GLU A 24 -4.60 -6.10 20.55
N LEU A 25 -5.53 -6.11 21.50
CA LEU A 25 -6.22 -4.91 21.96
C LEU A 25 -5.26 -3.81 22.48
N THR A 26 -4.06 -4.21 22.92
CA THR A 26 -3.02 -3.30 23.40
C THR A 26 -2.37 -2.48 22.28
N SER A 27 -2.38 -2.96 21.03
CA SER A 27 -1.79 -2.24 19.89
C SER A 27 -2.75 -1.29 19.17
N LEU A 28 -4.05 -1.28 19.52
CA LEU A 28 -5.08 -0.47 18.85
C LEU A 28 -4.77 1.04 18.79
N ASN A 29 -3.98 1.56 19.74
CA ASN A 29 -3.59 2.96 19.76
C ASN A 29 -2.46 3.30 18.77
N ASP A 30 -1.77 2.30 18.21
CA ASP A 30 -0.71 2.51 17.23
C ASP A 30 -1.29 2.78 15.83
N ARG A 31 -1.43 4.07 15.54
CA ARG A 31 -1.94 4.54 14.24
C ARG A 31 -1.02 4.22 13.07
N TYR A 32 0.28 3.97 13.30
CA TYR A 32 1.22 3.61 12.24
C TYR A 32 1.11 2.14 11.81
N MET A 33 0.39 1.33 12.60
CA MET A 33 0.06 -0.05 12.32
C MET A 33 -1.31 -0.19 11.65
N HIS A 34 -2.32 0.48 12.22
CA HIS A 34 -3.72 0.25 11.83
C HIS A 34 -4.20 1.14 10.69
N LEU A 35 -3.49 2.23 10.37
CA LEU A 35 -3.85 3.13 9.28
C LEU A 35 -2.78 3.08 8.19
N THR A 36 -3.20 3.08 6.92
CA THR A 36 -2.28 3.09 5.75
C THR A 36 -2.19 4.46 5.08
N ASN A 37 -2.80 5.49 5.66
CA ASN A 37 -2.75 6.85 5.13
C ASN A 37 -1.30 7.33 5.06
N TYR A 38 -0.88 7.80 3.88
CA TYR A 38 0.45 8.38 3.69
C TYR A 38 0.71 9.58 4.60
N SER A 39 -0.30 10.44 4.80
CA SER A 39 -0.19 11.63 5.66
C SER A 39 0.16 11.29 7.11
N ILE A 40 -0.18 10.09 7.57
CA ILE A 40 0.13 9.57 8.89
C ILE A 40 1.47 8.84 8.85
N ASN A 41 1.59 7.82 8.00
CA ASN A 41 2.77 6.94 8.00
C ASN A 41 4.08 7.64 7.64
N ARG A 42 4.07 8.69 6.81
CA ARG A 42 5.29 9.46 6.49
C ARG A 42 5.97 10.07 7.73
N LEU A 43 5.26 10.20 8.85
CA LEU A 43 5.78 10.74 10.11
C LEU A 43 6.36 9.66 11.03
N SER A 44 6.18 8.37 10.69
CA SER A 44 6.75 7.25 11.43
C SER A 44 8.25 7.16 11.20
N LYS A 45 8.99 6.80 12.24
CA LYS A 45 10.43 6.51 12.15
C LYS A 45 10.73 5.27 11.30
N ASN A 46 9.74 4.38 11.15
CA ASN A 46 9.87 3.16 10.39
C ASN A 46 9.43 3.34 8.93
N TYR A 47 9.05 4.54 8.51
CA TYR A 47 8.63 4.79 7.15
C TYR A 47 9.82 4.84 6.20
N THR A 48 9.88 3.87 5.31
CA THR A 48 10.78 3.86 4.16
C THR A 48 10.05 4.34 2.91
N PRO A 49 10.51 5.44 2.26
CA PRO A 49 10.02 5.83 0.94
C PRO A 49 10.43 4.79 -0.09
N ASN A 50 9.62 4.65 -1.14
CA ASN A 50 10.04 3.92 -2.33
C ASN A 50 10.73 4.90 -3.27
N GLU A 51 12.03 4.71 -3.50
CA GLU A 51 12.86 5.57 -4.36
C GLU A 51 12.85 5.12 -5.84
N ASP A 52 12.42 3.88 -6.10
CA ASP A 52 12.32 3.31 -7.46
C ASP A 52 10.89 2.83 -7.73
N PHE A 53 10.28 3.34 -8.81
CA PHE A 53 8.93 2.99 -9.23
C PHE A 53 8.72 1.49 -9.46
N SER A 54 9.78 0.78 -9.86
CA SER A 54 9.79 -0.65 -10.14
C SER A 54 10.15 -1.51 -8.93
N ALA A 55 10.65 -0.91 -7.85
CA ALA A 55 11.04 -1.64 -6.65
C ALA A 55 9.83 -2.00 -5.79
N CYS A 56 9.85 -3.21 -5.25
CA CYS A 56 8.92 -3.68 -4.21
C CYS A 56 9.43 -3.27 -2.82
N GLU A 57 9.85 -2.01 -2.66
CA GLU A 57 10.48 -1.52 -1.44
C GLU A 57 9.68 -0.38 -0.81
N GLY A 58 9.76 -0.27 0.51
CA GLY A 58 9.08 0.79 1.27
C GLY A 58 7.56 0.69 1.31
N HIS A 59 6.91 1.79 1.67
CA HIS A 59 5.50 1.80 2.09
C HIS A 59 4.52 2.39 1.06
N LYS A 60 4.99 2.60 -0.17
CA LYS A 60 4.18 3.12 -1.27
C LYS A 60 4.60 2.46 -2.57
N TRP A 61 3.78 1.55 -3.07
CA TRP A 61 4.02 0.85 -4.35
C TRP A 61 3.03 1.30 -5.40
N THR A 62 3.39 1.10 -6.65
CA THR A 62 2.46 1.16 -7.77
C THR A 62 1.56 -0.07 -7.71
N LEU A 63 0.35 0.01 -8.29
CA LEU A 63 -0.55 -1.14 -8.30
C LEU A 63 0.00 -2.27 -9.18
N GLN A 64 0.70 -1.91 -10.26
CA GLN A 64 1.39 -2.86 -11.13
C GLN A 64 2.46 -3.66 -10.38
N THR A 65 3.30 -2.99 -9.58
CA THR A 65 4.33 -3.63 -8.76
C THR A 65 3.69 -4.57 -7.73
N LEU A 66 2.58 -4.18 -7.11
CA LEU A 66 1.84 -5.06 -6.19
C LEU A 66 1.33 -6.33 -6.90
N PHE A 67 0.69 -6.20 -8.06
CA PHE A 67 0.19 -7.37 -8.80
C PHE A 67 1.34 -8.28 -9.26
N GLN A 68 2.46 -7.71 -9.72
CA GLN A 68 3.64 -8.49 -10.05
C GLN A 68 4.16 -9.27 -8.84
N TYR A 69 4.24 -8.63 -7.67
CA TYR A 69 4.63 -9.28 -6.41
C TYR A 69 3.67 -10.43 -6.04
N LEU A 70 2.36 -10.19 -6.10
CA LEU A 70 1.35 -11.22 -5.77
C LEU A 70 1.40 -12.42 -6.72
N LYS A 71 1.60 -12.16 -8.02
CA LYS A 71 1.73 -13.21 -9.02
C LYS A 71 2.99 -14.05 -8.86
N THR A 72 4.14 -13.41 -8.62
CA THR A 72 5.44 -14.09 -8.55
C THR A 72 5.70 -14.72 -7.20
N GLU A 73 5.45 -14.00 -6.10
CA GLU A 73 5.86 -14.41 -4.75
C GLU A 73 4.74 -15.12 -3.98
N GLN A 74 3.47 -14.81 -4.27
CA GLN A 74 2.31 -15.37 -3.56
C GLN A 74 1.47 -16.31 -4.43
N ASN A 75 1.83 -16.49 -5.70
CA ASN A 75 1.12 -17.32 -6.69
C ASN A 75 -0.40 -17.02 -6.76
N VAL A 76 -0.75 -15.74 -6.65
CA VAL A 76 -2.13 -15.26 -6.77
C VAL A 76 -2.43 -14.91 -8.23
N ASP A 77 -3.60 -15.29 -8.72
CA ASP A 77 -4.08 -14.87 -10.04
C ASP A 77 -4.58 -13.41 -9.96
N THR A 78 -3.72 -12.48 -10.35
CA THR A 78 -3.95 -11.02 -10.35
C THR A 78 -3.88 -10.44 -11.75
#